data_AF-A0A2E8GQ52-F1
#
_entry.id   AF-A0A2E8GQ52-F1
#
_cell.length_a   1.000
_cell.length_b   1.000
_cell.length_c   1.000
_cell.angle_alpha   90.00
_cell.angle_beta   90.00
_cell.angle_gamma   90.00
#
_symmetry.space_group_name_H-M   'P 1'
#
loop_
_entity.id
_entity.type
_entity.pdbx_description
1 polymer ?
#
loop_
_entity_poly.entity_id
_entity_poly.type
_entity_poly.pdbx_seq_one_letter_code
_entity_poly.pdbx_strand_id
1 'polypeptide(L)'
;MGRTPLQAFTLLELLIVLAVLGVLIGVLLPSAAQFPRMLASLQEHTLREGEFERFLMMLKTELVQSGYGLDSGAVATPLAVSDSEIVLRADFNRDGDISDAREHLRYRFIPDSNTLQRRSGAGSYQTLITPLESLRFSTSSTLPGCVTVTSQLLPDSPERQTQLCRLRL
;
A
#
# COMPACT_ATOMS: atom_id res chain seq x y z
N MET A 1 11.71 -70.35 0.62
CA MET A 1 12.31 -69.18 1.30
C MET A 1 13.46 -68.68 0.45
N GLY A 2 13.18 -67.77 -0.49
CA GLY A 2 14.22 -67.16 -1.33
C GLY A 2 14.95 -66.09 -0.54
N ARG A 3 16.24 -66.31 -0.26
CA ARG A 3 17.12 -65.30 0.33
C ARG A 3 17.55 -64.36 -0.79
N THR A 4 17.15 -63.10 -0.72
CA THR A 4 17.69 -62.05 -1.58
C THR A 4 19.18 -61.88 -1.25
N PRO A 5 20.08 -61.94 -2.24
CA PRO A 5 21.49 -61.65 -1.99
C PRO A 5 21.62 -60.16 -1.67
N LEU A 6 22.14 -59.84 -0.49
CA LEU A 6 22.64 -58.50 -0.17
C LEU A 6 23.85 -58.27 -1.09
N GLN A 7 23.64 -57.59 -2.22
CA GLN A 7 24.74 -57.09 -3.04
C GLN A 7 25.51 -56.06 -2.22
N ALA A 8 26.73 -56.42 -1.80
CA ALA A 8 27.65 -55.48 -1.20
C ALA A 8 28.19 -54.54 -2.29
N PHE A 9 27.94 -53.24 -2.15
CA PHE A 9 28.45 -52.21 -3.05
C PHE A 9 29.99 -52.18 -3.03
N THR A 10 30.60 -51.98 -4.20
CA THR A 10 32.06 -51.80 -4.27
C THR A 10 32.46 -50.40 -3.79
N LEU A 11 33.68 -50.26 -3.26
CA LEU A 11 34.20 -48.99 -2.74
C LEU A 11 34.21 -47.88 -3.82
N LEU A 12 34.43 -48.27 -5.07
CA LEU A 12 34.36 -47.39 -6.25
C LEU A 12 32.94 -46.85 -6.47
N GLU A 13 31.94 -47.73 -6.39
CA GLU A 13 30.54 -47.39 -6.63
C GLU A 13 30.03 -46.42 -5.55
N LEU A 14 30.45 -46.61 -4.30
CA LEU A 14 30.18 -45.68 -3.20
C LEU A 14 30.80 -44.28 -3.48
N LEU A 15 32.05 -44.24 -3.95
CA LEU A 15 32.73 -42.98 -4.29
C LEU A 15 32.03 -42.24 -5.44
N ILE A 16 31.57 -42.97 -6.46
CA ILE A 16 30.82 -42.39 -7.58
C ILE A 16 29.48 -41.82 -7.08
N VAL A 17 28.74 -42.55 -6.24
CA VAL A 17 27.47 -42.06 -5.68
C VAL A 17 27.69 -40.80 -4.85
N LEU A 18 28.72 -40.77 -3.99
CA LEU A 18 29.05 -39.59 -3.18
C LEU A 18 29.48 -38.39 -4.04
N ALA A 19 30.25 -38.62 -5.10
CA ALA A 19 30.64 -37.57 -6.04
C ALA A 19 29.42 -36.97 -6.75
N VAL A 20 28.51 -37.82 -7.25
CA VAL A 20 27.26 -37.38 -7.89
C VAL A 20 26.37 -36.63 -6.89
N LEU A 21 26.24 -37.14 -5.66
CA LEU A 21 25.47 -36.48 -4.61
C LEU A 21 26.05 -35.10 -4.25
N GLY A 22 27.39 -35.00 -4.17
CA GLY A 22 28.10 -33.75 -3.92
C GLY A 22 27.87 -32.72 -5.03
N VAL A 23 27.91 -33.14 -6.29
CA VAL A 23 27.58 -32.28 -7.44
C VAL A 23 26.12 -31.81 -7.38
N LEU A 24 25.18 -32.73 -7.11
CA LEU A 24 23.76 -32.38 -6.98
C LEU A 24 23.52 -31.37 -5.84
N ILE A 25 24.08 -31.62 -4.66
CA ILE A 25 23.98 -30.72 -3.51
C ILE A 25 24.61 -29.35 -3.84
N GLY A 26 25.78 -29.33 -4.49
CA GLY A 26 26.46 -28.10 -4.91
C GLY A 26 25.63 -27.25 -5.87
N VAL A 27 24.80 -27.86 -6.72
CA VAL A 27 23.89 -27.17 -7.65
C VAL A 27 22.58 -26.73 -6.99
N LEU A 28 22.06 -27.52 -6.03
CA LEU A 28 20.77 -27.26 -5.36
C LEU A 28 20.85 -26.27 -4.20
N LEU A 29 21.98 -26.20 -3.48
CA LEU A 29 22.14 -25.29 -2.33
C LEU A 29 22.03 -23.80 -2.69
N PRO A 30 22.63 -23.30 -3.79
CA PRO A 30 22.54 -21.89 -4.14
C PRO A 30 21.11 -21.44 -4.44
N SER A 31 20.31 -22.27 -5.11
CA SER A 31 18.91 -21.96 -5.43
C SER A 31 18.00 -22.04 -4.21
N ALA A 32 18.20 -23.04 -3.34
CA ALA A 32 17.48 -23.15 -2.07
C ALA A 32 17.76 -21.96 -1.13
N ALA A 33 18.97 -21.38 -1.18
CA ALA A 33 19.32 -20.21 -0.37
C ALA A 33 18.69 -18.89 -0.86
N GLN A 34 18.30 -18.80 -2.14
CA GLN A 34 17.67 -17.62 -2.73
C GLN A 34 16.15 -17.59 -2.52
N PHE A 35 15.52 -18.75 -2.36
CA PHE A 35 14.08 -18.91 -2.23
C PHE A 35 13.46 -18.11 -1.06
N PRO A 36 14.06 -18.07 0.16
CA PRO A 36 13.51 -17.27 1.26
C PRO A 36 13.47 -15.78 0.97
N ARG A 37 14.48 -15.25 0.25
CA ARG A 37 14.54 -13.84 -0.12
C ARG A 37 13.44 -13.48 -1.13
N MET A 38 13.21 -14.36 -2.10
CA MET A 38 12.13 -14.21 -3.08
C MET A 38 10.75 -14.24 -2.41
N LEU A 39 10.53 -15.16 -1.46
CA LEU A 39 9.28 -15.21 -0.69
C LEU A 39 9.07 -13.95 0.14
N ALA A 40 10.11 -13.47 0.82
CA ALA A 40 10.06 -12.23 1.60
C ALA A 40 9.69 -11.03 0.71
N SER A 41 10.31 -10.89 -0.47
CA SER A 41 9.95 -9.81 -1.39
C SER A 41 8.49 -9.91 -1.87
N LEU A 42 7.99 -11.11 -2.17
CA LEU A 42 6.58 -11.28 -2.57
C LEU A 42 5.60 -10.90 -1.45
N GLN A 43 5.93 -11.25 -0.21
CA GLN A 43 5.14 -10.85 0.96
C GLN A 43 5.12 -9.34 1.14
N GLU A 44 6.27 -8.67 1.03
CA GLU A 44 6.33 -7.21 1.14
C GLU A 44 5.49 -6.51 0.07
N HIS A 45 5.55 -6.99 -1.18
CA HIS A 45 4.73 -6.48 -2.27
C HIS A 45 3.23 -6.60 -1.97
N THR A 46 2.76 -7.78 -1.57
CA THR A 46 1.32 -8.03 -1.31
C THR A 46 0.81 -7.23 -0.11
N LEU A 47 1.60 -7.12 0.96
CA LEU A 47 1.27 -6.27 2.10
C LEU A 47 1.15 -4.81 1.69
N ARG A 48 2.08 -4.33 0.87
CA ARG A 48 2.08 -2.94 0.38
C ARG A 48 0.84 -2.63 -0.46
N GLU A 49 0.49 -3.53 -1.38
CA GLU A 49 -0.73 -3.37 -2.18
C GLU A 49 -1.98 -3.33 -1.28
N GLY A 50 -2.07 -4.23 -0.29
CA GLY A 50 -3.19 -4.25 0.66
C GLY A 50 -3.30 -3.00 1.54
N GLU A 51 -2.17 -2.47 2.02
CA GLU A 51 -2.14 -1.18 2.76
C GLU A 51 -2.63 -0.02 1.89
N PHE A 52 -2.21 0.01 0.63
CA PHE A 52 -2.62 1.04 -0.31
C PHE A 52 -4.10 0.96 -0.67
N GLU A 53 -4.63 -0.24 -0.91
CA GLU A 53 -6.06 -0.44 -1.12
C GLU A 53 -6.89 -0.03 0.10
N ARG A 54 -6.42 -0.33 1.32
CA ARG A 54 -7.05 0.13 2.56
C ARG A 54 -7.08 1.65 2.66
N PHE A 55 -5.98 2.32 2.29
CA PHE A 55 -5.95 3.78 2.21
C PHE A 55 -6.98 4.30 1.21
N LEU A 56 -7.05 3.76 -0.02
CA LEU A 56 -8.00 4.19 -1.03
C LEU A 56 -9.45 4.02 -0.58
N MET A 57 -9.77 2.91 0.09
CA MET A 57 -11.09 2.68 0.68
C MET A 57 -11.42 3.70 1.77
N MET A 58 -10.48 3.99 2.68
CA MET A 58 -10.66 4.99 3.73
C MET A 58 -10.84 6.41 3.16
N LEU A 59 -10.02 6.78 2.18
CA LEU A 59 -10.15 8.07 1.50
C LEU A 59 -11.50 8.16 0.78
N LYS A 60 -11.95 7.10 0.11
CA LYS A 60 -13.25 7.06 -0.57
C LYS A 60 -14.41 7.25 0.40
N THR A 61 -14.43 6.57 1.54
CA THR A 61 -15.53 6.69 2.51
C THR A 61 -15.59 8.07 3.13
N GLU A 62 -14.44 8.67 3.45
CA GLU A 62 -14.38 10.03 3.99
C GLU A 62 -14.70 11.09 2.94
N LEU A 63 -14.28 10.88 1.69
CA LEU A 63 -14.64 11.75 0.58
C LEU A 63 -16.15 11.78 0.35
N VAL A 64 -16.85 10.65 0.53
CA VAL A 64 -18.31 10.59 0.48
C VAL A 64 -18.96 11.44 1.59
N GLN A 65 -18.35 11.50 2.77
CA GLN A 65 -18.85 12.31 3.89
C GLN A 65 -18.46 13.79 3.78
N SER A 66 -17.55 14.14 2.87
CA SER A 66 -17.12 15.53 2.71
C SER A 66 -18.27 16.45 2.31
N GLY A 67 -18.45 17.52 3.07
CA GLY A 67 -19.52 18.50 2.91
C GLY A 67 -20.81 18.16 3.65
N TYR A 68 -20.84 17.07 4.42
CA TYR A 68 -21.97 16.74 5.29
C TYR A 68 -22.19 17.82 6.35
N GLY A 69 -23.45 18.09 6.69
CA GLY A 69 -23.88 19.09 7.68
C GLY A 69 -23.72 20.55 7.23
N LEU A 70 -23.38 20.78 5.96
CA LEU A 70 -23.38 22.12 5.37
C LEU A 70 -24.75 22.42 4.74
N ASP A 71 -25.58 23.20 5.43
CA ASP A 71 -26.88 23.67 4.92
C ASP A 71 -26.69 24.71 3.81
N SER A 72 -26.33 24.28 2.59
CA SER A 72 -26.39 25.01 1.30
C SER A 72 -25.87 26.47 1.20
N GLY A 73 -25.34 27.07 2.28
CA GLY A 73 -24.97 28.48 2.39
C GLY A 73 -23.56 28.73 2.95
N ALA A 74 -22.84 27.67 3.34
CA ALA A 74 -21.44 27.78 3.75
C ALA A 74 -20.52 27.85 2.52
N VAL A 75 -19.78 28.96 2.40
CA VAL A 75 -18.86 29.33 1.30
C VAL A 75 -17.62 28.41 1.20
N ALA A 76 -17.41 27.50 2.17
CA ALA A 76 -16.20 26.70 2.23
C ALA A 76 -16.31 25.42 1.36
N THR A 77 -15.32 25.25 0.47
CA THR A 77 -15.21 24.08 -0.40
C THR A 77 -14.99 22.81 0.43
N PRO A 78 -15.85 21.78 0.31
CA PRO A 78 -15.74 20.54 1.11
C PRO A 78 -14.46 19.73 0.87
N LEU A 79 -13.77 20.00 -0.23
CA LEU A 79 -12.58 19.31 -0.67
C LEU A 79 -11.57 20.36 -1.14
N ALA A 80 -10.37 20.34 -0.57
CA ALA A 80 -9.21 21.06 -1.07
C ALA A 80 -8.10 20.05 -1.35
N VAL A 81 -7.44 20.19 -2.50
CA VAL A 81 -6.39 19.27 -2.95
C VAL A 81 -5.21 20.07 -3.45
N SER A 82 -4.04 19.66 -3.01
CA SER A 82 -2.73 20.06 -3.55
C SER A 82 -1.99 18.80 -3.99
N ASP A 83 -0.81 18.94 -4.60
CA ASP A 83 -0.04 17.80 -5.08
C ASP A 83 0.29 16.78 -3.97
N SER A 84 0.48 17.24 -2.73
CA SER A 84 0.90 16.40 -1.59
C SER A 84 -0.11 16.32 -0.45
N GLU A 85 -1.21 17.09 -0.47
CA GLU A 85 -2.21 17.10 0.61
C GLU A 85 -3.64 17.10 0.07
N ILE A 86 -4.50 16.27 0.69
CA ILE A 86 -5.96 16.32 0.57
C ILE A 86 -6.53 16.79 1.91
N VAL A 87 -7.42 17.77 1.85
CA VAL A 87 -8.21 18.24 3.00
C VAL A 87 -9.69 18.04 2.71
N LEU A 88 -10.32 17.18 3.51
CA LEU A 88 -11.77 16.96 3.51
C LEU A 88 -12.37 17.75 4.67
N ARG A 89 -13.52 18.38 4.44
CA ARG A 89 -14.22 19.16 5.46
C ARG A 89 -15.67 18.72 5.55
N ALA A 90 -16.15 18.54 6.77
CA ALA A 90 -17.55 18.24 7.07
C ALA A 90 -17.85 18.70 8.50
N ASP A 91 -19.11 18.95 8.80
CA ASP A 91 -19.57 19.24 10.16
C ASP A 91 -19.72 17.92 10.96
N PHE A 92 -18.58 17.44 11.46
CA PHE A 92 -18.42 16.28 12.31
C PHE A 92 -18.93 16.51 13.74
N ASN A 93 -18.81 17.72 14.29
CA ASN A 93 -19.25 18.02 15.66
C ASN A 93 -20.73 18.45 15.74
N ARG A 94 -21.37 18.73 14.60
CA ARG A 94 -22.78 19.10 14.42
C ARG A 94 -23.15 20.45 15.02
N ASP A 95 -22.23 21.41 15.00
CA ASP A 95 -22.49 22.78 15.47
C ASP A 95 -22.90 23.74 14.34
N GLY A 96 -22.93 23.26 13.09
CA GLY A 96 -23.43 23.99 11.93
C GLY A 96 -22.36 24.76 11.14
N ASP A 97 -21.07 24.55 11.43
CA ASP A 97 -19.98 25.12 10.63
C ASP A 97 -18.81 24.15 10.35
N ILE A 98 -17.80 24.62 9.58
CA ILE A 98 -16.57 23.86 9.26
C ILE A 98 -15.28 24.65 9.49
N SER A 99 -15.38 25.65 10.35
CA SER A 99 -14.32 26.64 10.58
C SER A 99 -13.23 26.11 11.49
N ASP A 100 -13.59 25.22 12.42
CA ASP A 100 -12.68 24.73 13.42
C ASP A 100 -11.80 23.55 12.93
N ALA A 101 -10.76 23.23 13.70
CA ALA A 101 -9.82 22.17 13.34
C ALA A 101 -10.40 20.76 13.47
N ARG A 102 -11.47 20.55 14.26
CA ARG A 102 -12.17 19.26 14.43
C ARG A 102 -12.97 18.89 13.19
N GLU A 103 -13.30 19.87 12.36
CA GLU A 103 -14.07 19.70 11.13
C GLU A 103 -13.22 19.29 9.92
N HIS A 104 -11.89 19.10 10.09
CA HIS A 104 -10.98 18.79 8.99
C HIS A 104 -10.38 17.38 9.12
N LEU A 105 -10.45 16.62 8.03
CA LEU A 105 -9.67 15.41 7.80
C LEU A 105 -8.56 15.72 6.78
N ARG A 106 -7.34 15.31 7.09
CA ARG A 106 -6.17 15.62 6.25
C ARG A 106 -5.38 14.37 5.92
N TYR A 107 -5.04 14.21 4.66
CA TYR A 107 -4.07 13.25 4.17
C TYR A 107 -2.90 14.00 3.60
N ARG A 108 -1.68 13.66 3.99
CA ARG A 108 -0.48 14.26 3.41
C ARG A 108 0.55 13.20 3.06
N PHE A 109 1.16 13.35 1.91
CA PHE A 109 2.37 12.64 1.53
C PHE A 109 3.58 13.52 1.88
N ILE A 110 4.58 12.95 2.53
CA ILE A 110 5.85 13.59 2.85
C ILE A 110 6.92 12.96 1.94
N PRO A 111 7.36 13.64 0.87
CA PRO A 111 8.34 13.09 -0.07
C PRO A 111 9.68 12.78 0.59
N ASP A 112 10.13 13.61 1.53
CA ASP A 112 11.44 13.43 2.19
C ASP A 112 11.52 12.11 2.99
N SER A 113 10.38 11.61 3.48
CA SER A 113 10.31 10.39 4.28
C SER A 113 9.49 9.29 3.59
N ASN A 114 9.07 9.47 2.35
CA ASN A 114 8.24 8.53 1.60
C ASN A 114 7.02 8.03 2.40
N THR A 115 6.41 8.91 3.18
CA THR A 115 5.38 8.53 4.17
C THR A 115 4.04 9.16 3.85
N LEU A 116 2.98 8.36 3.83
CA LEU A 116 1.61 8.84 3.83
C LEU A 116 1.09 8.93 5.27
N GLN A 117 0.55 10.09 5.63
CA GLN A 117 -0.01 10.34 6.95
C GLN A 117 -1.45 10.84 6.87
N ARG A 118 -2.22 10.54 7.92
CA ARG A 118 -3.59 11.04 8.11
C ARG A 118 -3.72 11.76 9.45
N ARG A 119 -4.49 12.84 9.48
CA ARG A 119 -4.91 13.53 10.70
C ARG A 119 -6.42 13.70 10.68
N SER A 120 -7.05 13.38 11.81
CA SER A 120 -8.47 13.63 12.04
C SER A 120 -8.63 14.72 13.07
N GLY A 121 -9.34 15.79 12.69
CA GLY A 121 -9.60 16.90 13.55
C GLY A 121 -8.32 17.56 14.10
N ALA A 122 -8.35 17.92 15.38
CA ALA A 122 -7.23 18.49 16.13
C ALA A 122 -6.19 17.46 16.64
N GLY A 123 -6.28 16.19 16.22
CA GLY A 123 -5.35 15.14 16.63
C GLY A 123 -3.93 15.27 16.04
N SER A 124 -3.04 14.34 16.38
CA SER A 124 -1.73 14.23 15.74
C SER A 124 -1.81 13.49 14.40
N TYR A 125 -0.84 13.72 13.51
CA TYR A 125 -0.69 12.92 12.29
C TYR A 125 -0.29 11.48 12.65
N GLN A 126 -0.98 10.52 12.03
CA GLN A 126 -0.70 9.09 12.12
C GLN A 126 -0.15 8.61 10.78
N THR A 127 0.92 7.82 10.81
CA THR A 127 1.44 7.17 9.61
C THR A 127 0.49 6.08 9.15
N LEU A 128 0.07 6.13 7.88
CA LEU A 128 -0.74 5.11 7.25
C LEU A 128 0.09 4.11 6.46
N ILE A 129 1.04 4.60 5.66
CA ILE A 129 1.86 3.76 4.77
C ILE A 129 3.28 4.30 4.76
N THR A 130 4.26 3.41 4.89
CA THR A 130 5.69 3.72 4.74
C THR A 130 6.53 2.48 4.38
N PRO A 131 7.51 2.61 3.47
CA PRO A 131 7.65 3.67 2.46
C PRO A 131 6.67 3.55 1.29
N LEU A 132 6.48 4.64 0.55
CA LEU A 132 5.86 4.73 -0.78
C LEU A 132 6.82 5.45 -1.73
N GLU A 133 7.05 4.92 -2.93
CA GLU A 133 7.98 5.54 -3.89
C GLU A 133 7.53 6.94 -4.31
N SER A 134 6.26 7.08 -4.71
CA SER A 134 5.66 8.39 -4.94
C SER A 134 4.16 8.38 -4.77
N LEU A 135 3.61 9.52 -4.35
CA LEU A 135 2.18 9.74 -4.26
C LEU A 135 1.88 11.21 -4.55
N ARG A 136 0.98 11.45 -5.50
CA ARG A 136 0.50 12.78 -5.87
C ARG A 136 -1.02 12.81 -5.95
N PHE A 137 -1.59 13.96 -5.64
CA PHE A 137 -3.03 14.19 -5.72
C PHE A 137 -3.33 15.30 -6.70
N SER A 138 -4.41 15.12 -7.46
CA SER A 138 -4.90 16.15 -8.36
C SER A 138 -6.42 16.15 -8.41
N THR A 139 -6.98 17.24 -8.89
CA THR A 139 -8.42 17.36 -9.17
C THR A 139 -8.59 17.81 -10.62
N SER A 140 -9.77 17.54 -11.18
CA SER A 140 -10.15 18.03 -12.50
C SER A 140 -11.31 19.01 -12.37
N SER A 141 -11.24 20.13 -13.10
CA SER A 141 -12.36 21.07 -13.22
C SER A 141 -13.59 20.45 -13.88
N THR A 142 -13.40 19.39 -14.69
CA THR A 142 -14.49 18.66 -15.35
C THR A 142 -15.24 17.71 -14.40
N LEU A 143 -14.63 17.32 -13.28
CA LEU A 143 -15.18 16.38 -12.31
C LEU A 143 -15.06 16.96 -10.88
N PRO A 144 -15.83 18.01 -10.56
CA PRO A 144 -15.75 18.66 -9.26
C PRO A 144 -16.18 17.69 -8.14
N GLY A 145 -15.35 17.58 -7.11
CA GLY A 145 -15.55 16.63 -6.01
C GLY A 145 -14.92 15.25 -6.23
N CYS A 146 -14.13 15.08 -7.29
CA CYS A 146 -13.28 13.92 -7.49
C CYS A 146 -11.80 14.25 -7.26
N VAL A 147 -11.07 13.28 -6.73
CA VAL A 147 -9.62 13.30 -6.54
C VAL A 147 -9.02 12.18 -7.38
N THR A 148 -8.00 12.52 -8.16
CA THR A 148 -7.13 11.54 -8.80
C THR A 148 -5.90 11.33 -7.93
N VAL A 149 -5.70 10.09 -7.50
CA VAL A 149 -4.54 9.63 -6.76
C VAL A 149 -3.59 8.96 -7.74
N THR A 150 -2.41 9.55 -7.92
CA THR A 150 -1.34 9.01 -8.75
C THR A 150 -0.26 8.46 -7.84
N SER A 151 0.04 7.17 -7.95
CA SER A 151 0.93 6.47 -7.02
C SER A 151 1.92 5.55 -7.71
N GLN A 152 3.12 5.49 -7.17
CA GLN A 152 4.08 4.42 -7.41
C GLN A 152 4.42 3.82 -6.05
N LEU A 153 4.18 2.52 -5.87
CA LEU A 153 4.32 1.89 -4.55
C LEU A 153 5.77 1.51 -4.26
N LEU A 154 6.48 1.06 -5.29
CA LEU A 154 7.86 0.55 -5.25
C LEU A 154 8.64 1.08 -6.45
N PRO A 155 9.99 1.17 -6.38
CA PRO A 155 10.83 1.69 -7.47
C PRO A 155 10.58 1.02 -8.83
N ASP A 156 10.40 -0.30 -8.84
CA ASP A 156 10.20 -1.07 -10.08
C ASP A 156 8.71 -1.27 -10.44
N SER A 157 7.79 -0.69 -9.66
CA SER A 157 6.35 -0.77 -9.94
C SER A 157 5.92 0.30 -10.95
N PRO A 158 4.95 0.01 -11.84
CA PRO A 158 4.40 1.04 -12.73
C PRO A 158 3.62 2.09 -11.94
N GLU A 159 3.61 3.32 -12.44
CA GLU A 159 2.71 4.35 -11.92
C GLU A 159 1.25 3.92 -12.15
N ARG A 160 0.42 4.03 -11.11
CA ARG A 160 -1.01 3.74 -11.13
C ARG A 160 -1.80 5.00 -10.84
N GLN A 161 -2.91 5.19 -11.54
CA GLN A 161 -3.84 6.29 -11.30
C GLN A 161 -5.20 5.74 -10.86
N THR A 162 -5.72 6.25 -9.75
CA THR A 162 -7.04 5.89 -9.22
C THR A 162 -7.86 7.15 -9.00
N GLN A 163 -9.04 7.21 -9.61
CA GLN A 163 -9.96 8.32 -9.42
C GLN A 163 -11.03 7.97 -8.38
N LEU A 164 -11.15 8.79 -7.34
CA LEU A 164 -12.15 8.66 -6.29
C LEU A 164 -13.06 9.89 -6.30
N CYS A 165 -14.37 9.67 -6.38
CA CYS A 165 -15.36 10.75 -6.40
C CYS A 165 -16.24 10.74 -5.16
N ARG A 166 -16.65 11.92 -4.68
CA ARG A 166 -17.78 12.05 -3.76
C ARG A 166 -19.07 11.57 -4.44
N LEU A 167 -20.00 11.02 -3.67
CA LEU A 167 -21.36 10.75 -4.14
C LEU A 167 -22.12 12.08 -4.26
N ARG A 168 -22.68 12.39 -5.44
CA ARG A 168 -23.71 13.41 -5.54
C ARG A 168 -25.00 12.78 -5.00
N LEU A 169 -25.42 13.21 -3.81
CA LEU A 169 -26.76 12.96 -3.29
C LEU A 169 -27.69 14.08 -3.74
#